data_AF-A0A2V5RR20-F1
#
_entry.id   AF-A0A2V5RR20-F1
#
_cell.length_a   1.000
_cell.length_b   1.000
_cell.length_c   1.000
_cell.angle_alpha   90.00
_cell.angle_beta   90.00
_cell.angle_gamma   90.00
#
_symmetry.space_group_name_H-M   'P 1'
#
loop_
_entity.id
_entity.type
_entity.pdbx_description
1 polymer ?
#
loop_
_entity_poly.entity_id
_entity_poly.type
_entity_poly.pdbx_seq_one_letter_code
_entity_poly.pdbx_strand_id
1 'polypeptide(L)' 'MNLRKKSTREEFERALAQCKPEDFDGHTEFYRLTPEQRLEWLCHAAAFVYEFKGKANPAFRNRLRQRD' A
#
# COMPACT_ATOMS: atom_id res chain seq x y z
N MET A 1 5.25 22.86 17.19
CA MET A 1 6.21 21.79 16.84
C MET A 1 5.43 20.66 16.21
N ASN A 2 5.65 20.32 14.94
CA ASN A 2 5.04 19.13 14.35
C ASN A 2 6.09 18.39 13.51
N LEU A 3 6.94 17.62 14.21
CA LEU A 3 7.85 16.69 13.55
C LEU A 3 7.01 15.51 13.08
N ARG A 4 6.71 15.45 11.77
CA ARG A 4 6.47 14.16 11.13
C ARG A 4 7.72 13.31 11.40
N LYS A 5 7.68 12.42 12.39
CA LYS A 5 8.72 11.41 12.60
C LYS A 5 8.81 10.63 11.28
N LYS A 6 9.86 10.89 10.50
CA LYS A 6 10.19 10.05 9.37
C LYS A 6 10.55 8.70 9.97
N SER A 7 9.67 7.71 9.81
CA SER A 7 9.97 6.32 10.14
C SER A 7 11.34 6.00 9.54
N THR A 8 12.29 5.59 10.37
CA THR A 8 13.62 5.30 9.85
C THR A 8 13.58 3.97 9.09
N ARG A 9 14.53 3.76 8.17
CA ARG A 9 14.64 2.50 7.44
C ARG A 9 14.76 1.32 8.40
N GLU A 10 15.49 1.51 9.49
CA GLU A 10 15.69 0.48 10.51
C GLU A 10 14.41 0.16 11.31
N GLU A 11 13.50 1.12 11.47
CA GLU A 11 12.18 0.87 12.07
C GLU A 11 11.29 0.07 11.12
N PHE A 12 11.31 0.39 9.83
CA PHE A 12 10.58 -0.34 8.80
C PHE A 12 11.09 -1.78 8.66
N GLU A 13 12.41 -1.98 8.61
CA GLU A 13 13.02 -3.31 8.54
C GLU A 13 12.73 -4.14 9.79
N ARG A 14 12.71 -3.52 10.98
CA ARG A 14 12.30 -4.20 12.22
C ARG A 14 10.83 -4.61 12.22
N ALA A 15 9.94 -3.77 11.69
CA ALA A 15 8.53 -4.12 11.56
C ALA A 15 8.35 -5.30 10.59
N LEU A 16 9.03 -5.28 9.44
CA LEU A 16 8.98 -6.38 8.47
C LEU A 16 9.50 -7.69 9.05
N ALA A 17 10.55 -7.67 9.87
CA ALA A 17 11.10 -8.86 10.51
C ALA A 17 10.15 -9.51 11.53
N GLN A 18 9.15 -8.77 12.02
CA GLN A 18 8.15 -9.26 12.96
C GLN A 18 6.90 -9.81 12.25
N CYS A 19 6.72 -9.50 10.96
CA CYS A 19 5.58 -9.99 10.19
C CYS A 19 5.72 -11.48 9.86
N LYS A 20 4.60 -12.18 9.90
CA LYS A 20 4.46 -13.56 9.45
C LYS A 20 3.77 -13.60 8.10
N PRO A 21 3.90 -14.70 7.33
CA PRO A 21 3.19 -14.85 6.06
C PRO A 21 1.67 -14.65 6.19
N GLU A 22 1.09 -15.05 7.31
CA GLU A 22 -0.34 -14.92 7.60
C GLU A 22 -0.77 -13.45 7.75
N ASP A 23 0.13 -12.53 8.11
CA ASP A 23 -0.18 -11.09 8.18
C ASP A 23 -0.42 -10.48 6.78
N PHE A 24 -0.12 -11.23 5.71
CA PHE A 24 -0.30 -10.82 4.31
C PHE A 24 -1.13 -11.82 3.49
N ASP A 25 -1.92 -12.67 4.14
CA ASP A 25 -2.73 -13.71 3.48
C ASP A 25 -3.94 -13.17 2.68
N GLY A 26 -4.14 -11.85 2.69
CA GLY A 26 -5.21 -11.16 1.98
C GLY A 26 -6.46 -10.93 2.83
N HIS A 27 -6.47 -11.34 4.10
CA HIS A 27 -7.50 -10.94 5.02
C HIS A 27 -7.25 -9.50 5.48
N THR A 28 -8.14 -8.61 5.09
CA THR A 28 -8.08 -7.20 5.47
C THR A 28 -8.47 -6.94 6.92
N GLU A 29 -8.85 -8.00 7.67
CA GLU A 29 -9.28 -7.96 9.07
C GLU A 29 -10.30 -6.85 9.36
N PHE A 30 -11.15 -6.50 8.39
CA PHE A 30 -12.06 -5.35 8.47
C PHE A 30 -12.91 -5.36 9.73
N TYR A 31 -13.28 -6.54 10.23
CA TYR A 31 -14.06 -6.69 11.46
C TYR A 31 -13.38 -6.06 12.69
N ARG A 32 -12.05 -5.90 12.70
CA ARG A 32 -11.28 -5.23 13.77
C ARG A 32 -11.27 -3.70 13.68
N LEU A 33 -11.69 -3.14 12.54
CA LEU A 33 -11.69 -1.70 12.28
C LEU A 33 -13.04 -1.07 12.64
N THR A 34 -13.01 0.18 13.13
CA THR A 34 -14.22 1.01 13.23
C THR A 34 -14.76 1.36 11.83
N PRO A 35 -16.04 1.75 11.70
CA PRO A 35 -16.60 2.17 10.41
C PRO A 35 -15.76 3.25 9.69
N GLU A 36 -15.22 4.22 10.43
CA GLU A 36 -14.40 5.32 9.90
C GLU A 36 -13.06 4.80 9.36
N GLN A 37 -12.39 3.93 10.13
CA GLN A 37 -11.12 3.32 9.71
C GLN A 37 -11.30 2.44 8.46
N ARG A 38 -12.44 1.75 8.32
CA ARG A 38 -12.76 1.00 7.10
C ARG A 38 -12.91 1.93 5.91
N LEU A 39 -13.61 3.05 6.08
CA LEU A 39 -13.80 4.03 5.01
C LEU A 39 -12.45 4.63 4.56
N GLU A 40 -11.60 4.99 5.52
CA GLU A 40 -10.26 5.50 5.26
C GLU A 40 -9.39 4.46 4.51
N TRP A 41 -9.41 3.20 4.94
CA TRP A 41 -8.73 2.11 4.24
C TRP A 41 -9.20 1.98 2.79
N LEU A 42 -10.51 2.02 2.54
CA LEU A 42 -11.08 1.93 1.19
C LEU A 42 -10.67 3.11 0.31
N CYS A 43 -10.66 4.33 0.86
CA CYS A 43 -10.17 5.52 0.15
C CYS A 43 -8.69 5.36 -0.26
N HIS A 44 -7.83 4.89 0.65
CA HIS A 44 -6.42 4.66 0.34
C HIS A 44 -6.22 3.54 -0.68
N ALA A 45 -6.95 2.43 -0.56
CA ALA A 45 -6.89 1.33 -1.52
C ALA A 45 -7.30 1.78 -2.92
N ALA A 46 -8.38 2.56 -3.04
CA ALA A 46 -8.83 3.11 -4.31
C ALA A 46 -7.80 4.06 -4.93
N ALA A 47 -7.22 4.97 -4.13
CA ALA A 47 -6.18 5.88 -4.58
C ALA A 47 -4.93 5.12 -5.07
N PHE A 48 -4.49 4.11 -4.31
CA PHE A 48 -3.35 3.27 -4.68
C PHE A 48 -3.60 2.53 -6.02
N VAL A 49 -4.76 1.88 -6.17
CA VAL A 49 -5.10 1.20 -7.42
C VAL A 49 -5.16 2.19 -8.58
N TYR A 50 -5.81 3.34 -8.40
CA TYR A 50 -5.85 4.37 -9.44
C TYR A 50 -4.45 4.81 -9.88
N GLU A 51 -3.55 5.06 -8.91
CA GLU A 51 -2.20 5.52 -9.20
C GLU A 51 -1.31 4.43 -9.81
N PHE A 52 -1.43 3.17 -9.37
CA PHE A 52 -0.44 2.13 -9.69
C PHE A 52 -0.95 1.03 -10.62
N LYS A 53 -2.24 0.98 -10.93
CA LYS A 53 -2.79 -0.02 -11.88
C LYS A 53 -2.08 0.07 -13.23
N GLY A 54 -1.55 -1.07 -13.67
CA GLY A 54 -0.81 -1.18 -14.94
C GLY A 54 0.66 -0.77 -14.86
N LYS A 55 1.11 -0.01 -13.84
CA LYS A 55 2.52 0.42 -13.74
C LYS A 55 3.49 -0.76 -13.51
N ALA A 56 3.02 -1.81 -12.85
CA ALA A 56 3.81 -3.03 -12.62
C ALA A 56 3.76 -4.04 -13.78
N ASN A 57 2.88 -3.83 -14.79
CA ASN A 57 2.79 -4.71 -15.95
C ASN A 57 3.84 -4.31 -17.00
N PRO A 58 4.84 -5.15 -17.31
CA PRO A 58 5.87 -4.84 -18.31
C PRO A 58 5.28 -4.53 -19.70
N ALA A 59 4.16 -5.15 -20.07
CA ALA A 59 3.48 -4.94 -21.34
C ALA A 59 2.74 -3.59 -21.43
N PHE A 60 2.50 -2.92 -20.30
CA PHE A 60 1.92 -1.57 -20.27
C PHE A 60 3.00 -0.50 -20.54
N ARG A 61 4.23 -0.70 -20.02
CA ARG A 61 5.38 0.19 -20.27
C ARG A 61 5.74 0.31 -21.75
N ASN A 62 5.68 -0.79 -22.51
CA ASN A 62 6.00 -0.79 -23.93
C ASN A 62 4.97 -0.08 -24.82
N ARG A 63 3.70 0.05 -24.37
CA ARG A 63 2.64 0.74 -25.13
C ARG A 63 2.65 2.25 -24.94
N LEU A 64 3.14 2.74 -23.80
CA LEU A 64 3.32 4.18 -23.56
C LEU A 64 4.48 4.75 -24.38
N ARG A 65 5.54 3.96 -24.62
CA ARG A 65 6.73 4.37 -25.39
C ARG A 65 6.53 4.47 -26.91
N GLN A 66 5.42 3.96 -27.46
CA GLN A 66 5.14 3.98 -28.91
C GLN A 66 4.12 5.07 -29.30
N ARG A 67 3.82 5.99 -28.38
CA ARG A 67 2.88 7.11 -28.60
C ARG A 67 3.57 8.49 -28.55
N ASP A 68 4.88 8.51 -28.39
CA ASP A 68 5.76 9.66 -28.57
C ASP A 68 6.54 9.49 -29.89
#